data_AF-A0A6G2D5Q9-F1
#
_entry.id   AF-A0A6G2D5Q9-F1
#
_cell.length_a   1.000
_cell.length_b   1.000
_cell.length_c   1.000
_cell.angle_alpha   90.00
_cell.angle_beta   90.00
_cell.angle_gamma   90.00
#
_symmetry.space_group_name_H-M   'P 1'
#
loop_
_entity.id
_entity.type
_entity.pdbx_description
1 polymer ?
#
loop_
_entity_poly.entity_id
_entity_poly.type
_entity_poly.pdbx_seq_one_letter_code
_entity_poly.pdbx_strand_id
1 'polypeptide(L)'
;EEKWILSDVDKKDMSTISQWKKFFDVPSLLYFHKDDERLLIDLKNSLDVQWILKQNVDKLHFTRFDKIDGKNCEFIFGFENPRNSVYPHSVSEKTVRRIENDFYKDYVKTFSSDWIYFKLYGINSSTMPELRENLLIFTDELLAEKLVSDFHFVNYNDGGDGSIRLRFKIMNEDDFERLRYRIIHWIDFLLNHYFCKDVSFNLYEREVERYGGIGFLTVCERIFSIDSYLVLKLFSKKVLKVDDYLSVLHSIFIYIRLLGISPKQLLKLMKDTFTQNIYRKSFKKVFPNNAKVIKEFKQYFEDQSKFDIFNEVFKSFSP
;
A
#
# COMPACT_ATOMS: atom_id res chain seq x y z
N GLU A 1 27.26 21.50 15.81
CA GLU A 1 26.99 22.38 14.65
C GLU A 1 26.11 23.52 15.12
N GLU A 2 26.51 24.77 14.85
CA GLU A 2 25.71 25.95 15.17
C GLU A 2 24.45 25.96 14.30
N LYS A 3 23.31 26.29 14.91
CA LYS A 3 21.98 26.26 14.27
C LYS A 3 21.26 27.57 14.50
N TRP A 4 20.68 28.12 13.45
CA TRP A 4 19.82 29.31 13.52
C TRP A 4 18.45 29.02 12.94
N ILE A 5 17.44 29.70 13.49
CA ILE A 5 16.06 29.60 13.05
C ILE A 5 15.62 31.00 12.63
N LEU A 6 15.11 31.12 11.41
CA LEU A 6 14.45 32.33 10.92
C LEU A 6 12.94 32.09 10.94
N SER A 7 12.24 32.85 11.78
CA SER A 7 10.78 32.77 11.90
C SER A 7 10.08 33.63 10.85
N ASP A 8 8.79 33.37 10.59
CA ASP A 8 7.99 34.23 9.71
C ASP A 8 7.93 35.71 10.16
N VAL A 9 8.09 36.00 11.46
CA VAL A 9 8.11 37.37 11.96
C VAL A 9 9.36 38.12 11.47
N ASP A 10 10.47 37.40 11.37
CA ASP A 10 11.78 37.91 10.95
C ASP A 10 11.99 37.79 9.43
N LYS A 11 11.11 37.06 8.73
CA LYS A 11 11.16 36.80 7.28
C LYS A 11 10.18 37.65 6.47
N LYS A 12 9.89 38.87 6.92
CA LYS A 12 8.94 39.78 6.24
C LYS A 12 9.59 40.53 5.08
N ASP A 13 10.81 41.02 5.28
CA ASP A 13 11.55 41.77 4.27
C ASP A 13 13.07 41.71 4.50
N MET A 14 13.82 42.35 3.61
CA MET A 14 15.29 42.42 3.68
C MET A 14 15.80 43.05 5.00
N SER A 15 15.03 43.99 5.57
CA SER A 15 15.42 44.72 6.77
C SER A 15 15.27 43.84 8.01
N THR A 16 14.20 43.06 8.11
CA THR A 16 13.98 42.12 9.23
C THR A 16 14.99 40.98 9.22
N ILE A 17 15.34 40.45 8.03
CA ILE A 17 16.39 39.44 7.89
C ILE A 17 17.76 40.01 8.29
N SER A 18 18.05 41.27 7.93
CA SER A 18 19.30 41.94 8.32
C SER A 18 19.38 42.18 9.83
N GLN A 19 18.25 42.51 10.47
CA GLN A 19 18.17 42.64 11.93
C GLN A 19 18.38 41.31 12.64
N TRP A 20 17.71 40.25 12.19
CA TRP A 20 17.90 38.89 12.69
C TRP A 20 19.36 38.46 12.59
N LYS A 21 19.98 38.67 11.42
CA LYS A 21 21.39 38.37 11.19
C LYS A 21 22.30 39.09 12.19
N LYS A 22 22.06 40.39 12.42
CA LYS A 22 22.85 41.20 13.35
C LYS A 22 22.63 40.81 14.81
N PHE A 23 21.38 40.49 15.18
CA PHE A 23 21.01 40.17 16.56
C PHE A 23 21.59 38.81 17.00
N PHE A 24 21.55 37.81 16.12
CA PHE A 24 22.04 36.46 16.39
C PHE A 24 23.45 36.17 15.87
N ASP A 25 24.16 37.20 15.43
CA ASP A 25 25.51 37.14 14.84
C ASP A 25 25.63 36.04 13.75
N VAL A 26 24.67 36.02 12.84
CA VAL A 26 24.56 34.96 11.84
C VAL A 26 25.56 35.21 10.70
N PRO A 27 26.35 34.19 10.30
CA PRO A 27 27.21 34.26 9.12
C PRO A 27 26.43 34.63 7.85
N SER A 28 27.11 35.23 6.88
CA SER A 28 26.45 35.57 5.60
C SER A 28 26.18 34.36 4.73
N LEU A 29 27.03 33.34 4.82
CA LEU A 29 26.97 32.13 4.01
C LEU A 29 26.57 30.96 4.90
N LEU A 30 25.46 30.29 4.56
CA LEU A 30 24.78 29.32 5.41
C LEU A 30 24.28 28.13 4.60
N TYR A 31 24.04 27.00 5.26
CA TYR A 31 23.21 25.94 4.72
C TYR A 31 21.78 26.08 5.21
N PHE A 32 20.83 26.20 4.29
CA PHE A 32 19.42 25.98 4.56
C PHE A 32 19.11 24.48 4.52
N HIS A 33 18.29 23.99 5.46
CA HIS A 33 17.87 22.59 5.52
C HIS A 33 16.39 22.44 5.21
N LYS A 34 16.08 21.49 4.32
CA LYS A 34 14.72 20.98 4.09
C LYS A 34 14.81 19.48 3.93
N ASP A 35 14.26 18.75 4.90
CA ASP A 35 14.33 17.29 4.94
C ASP A 35 15.78 16.79 4.78
N ASP A 36 16.08 16.04 3.73
CA ASP A 36 17.41 15.51 3.41
C ASP A 36 18.27 16.45 2.53
N GLU A 37 17.72 17.59 2.09
CA GLU A 37 18.39 18.53 1.21
C GLU A 37 19.05 19.68 2.00
N ARG A 38 20.26 20.05 1.55
CA ARG A 38 20.98 21.24 2.01
C ARG A 38 21.22 22.18 0.84
N LEU A 39 20.74 23.42 0.96
CA LEU A 39 20.96 24.47 -0.02
C LEU A 39 21.91 25.53 0.54
N LEU A 40 22.96 25.86 -0.20
CA LEU A 40 23.86 26.95 0.16
C LEU A 40 23.17 28.30 -0.12
N ILE A 41 23.14 29.17 0.88
CA ILE A 41 22.47 30.48 0.85
C ILE A 41 23.49 31.55 1.24
N ASP A 42 23.65 32.57 0.39
CA ASP A 42 24.38 33.79 0.71
C ASP A 42 23.41 34.95 0.98
N LEU A 43 23.33 35.39 2.23
CA LEU A 43 22.53 36.55 2.65
C LEU A 43 23.00 37.88 2.03
N LYS A 44 24.14 37.91 1.33
CA LYS A 44 24.57 39.05 0.51
C LYS A 44 24.06 38.97 -0.93
N ASN A 45 23.60 37.80 -1.39
CA ASN A 45 23.06 37.60 -2.72
C ASN A 45 21.55 37.94 -2.72
N SER A 46 21.15 38.90 -3.57
CA SER A 46 19.77 39.36 -3.63
C SER A 46 18.78 38.29 -4.11
N LEU A 47 19.21 37.35 -4.95
CA LEU A 47 18.36 36.25 -5.42
C LEU A 47 18.09 35.25 -4.29
N ASP A 48 19.10 34.92 -3.50
CA ASP A 48 18.98 34.00 -2.37
C ASP A 48 18.04 34.56 -1.31
N VAL A 49 18.14 35.87 -1.01
CA VAL A 49 17.22 36.49 -0.06
C VAL A 49 15.79 36.60 -0.62
N GLN A 50 15.62 36.88 -1.91
CA GLN A 50 14.30 36.80 -2.55
C GLN A 50 13.70 35.38 -2.49
N TRP A 51 14.54 34.36 -2.64
CA TRP A 51 14.12 32.96 -2.52
C TRP A 51 13.67 32.64 -1.09
N ILE A 52 14.40 33.10 -0.06
CA ILE A 52 14.03 32.96 1.35
C ILE A 52 12.65 33.58 1.61
N LEU A 53 12.41 34.81 1.12
CA LEU A 53 11.14 35.52 1.31
C LEU A 53 9.94 34.82 0.64
N LYS A 54 10.18 34.02 -0.42
CA LYS A 54 9.13 33.26 -1.13
C LYS A 54 8.76 31.94 -0.46
N GLN A 55 9.53 31.45 0.51
CA GLN A 55 9.20 30.20 1.20
C GLN A 55 7.96 30.39 2.07
N ASN A 56 6.96 29.52 1.96
CA ASN A 56 5.72 29.63 2.72
C ASN A 56 5.70 28.60 3.87
N VAL A 57 6.57 28.81 4.86
CA VAL A 57 6.76 27.92 6.02
C VAL A 57 7.10 28.74 7.26
N ASP A 58 6.54 28.34 8.41
CA ASP A 58 6.61 29.06 9.69
C ASP A 58 8.05 29.33 10.18
N LYS A 59 8.97 28.43 9.86
CA LYS A 59 10.37 28.44 10.31
C LYS A 59 11.28 27.89 9.22
N LEU A 60 12.40 28.60 9.00
CA LEU A 60 13.51 28.12 8.18
C LEU A 60 14.69 27.78 9.08
N HIS A 61 15.33 26.66 8.81
CA HIS A 61 16.44 26.14 9.60
C HIS A 61 17.76 26.30 8.85
N PHE A 62 18.74 26.90 9.51
CA PHE A 62 20.07 27.15 8.95
C PHE A 62 21.17 26.54 9.81
N THR A 63 22.21 26.03 9.17
CA THR A 63 23.50 25.72 9.81
C THR A 63 24.63 26.50 9.18
N ARG A 64 25.75 26.52 9.89
CA ARG A 64 26.94 27.24 9.49
C ARG A 64 27.58 26.58 8.26
N PHE A 65 27.98 27.40 7.30
CA PHE A 65 28.91 26.98 6.26
C PHE A 65 30.27 27.61 6.52
N ASP A 66 31.27 26.78 6.82
CA ASP A 66 32.66 27.21 6.90
C ASP A 66 33.34 26.97 5.56
N LYS A 67 33.73 28.05 4.89
CA LYS A 67 34.47 27.98 3.64
C LYS A 67 35.89 27.51 3.94
N ILE A 68 36.24 26.32 3.46
CA ILE A 68 37.59 25.76 3.49
C ILE A 68 38.07 25.65 2.03
N ASP A 69 39.34 25.97 1.78
CA ASP A 69 39.92 25.82 0.44
C ASP A 69 39.90 24.34 0.01
N GLY A 70 39.28 24.05 -1.14
CA GLY A 70 39.20 22.70 -1.67
C GLY A 70 37.90 22.40 -2.42
N LYS A 71 37.64 21.10 -2.67
CA LYS A 71 36.38 20.60 -3.23
C LYS A 71 35.51 20.04 -2.11
N ASN A 72 34.20 20.27 -2.20
CA ASN A 72 33.24 19.63 -1.31
C ASN A 72 33.30 18.10 -1.50
N CYS A 73 33.55 17.37 -0.42
CA CYS A 73 33.56 15.91 -0.40
C CYS A 73 32.96 15.41 0.91
N GLU A 74 32.24 14.30 0.84
CA GLU A 74 31.70 13.60 2.00
C GLU A 74 32.45 12.28 2.17
N PHE A 75 32.85 11.96 3.40
CA PHE A 75 33.51 10.71 3.74
C PHE A 75 32.61 9.91 4.67
N ILE A 76 32.34 8.67 4.28
CA ILE A 76 31.57 7.74 5.09
C ILE A 76 32.55 6.77 5.75
N PHE A 77 32.59 6.78 7.08
CA PHE A 77 33.40 5.87 7.87
C PHE A 77 32.52 4.81 8.51
N GLY A 78 32.70 3.55 8.12
CA GLY A 78 32.08 2.41 8.77
C GLY A 78 32.82 2.07 10.06
N PHE A 79 32.08 1.91 11.16
CA PHE A 79 32.62 1.42 12.42
C PHE A 79 31.98 0.07 12.74
N GLU A 80 32.80 -0.94 13.00
CA GLU A 80 32.36 -2.22 13.53
C GLU A 80 32.56 -2.25 15.05
N ASN A 81 31.59 -2.77 15.78
CA ASN A 81 31.75 -3.02 17.21
C ASN A 81 32.43 -4.39 17.42
N PRO A 82 33.69 -4.45 17.88
CA PRO A 82 34.39 -5.71 18.07
C PRO A 82 33.80 -6.58 19.19
N ARG A 83 32.86 -6.08 20.00
CA ARG A 83 32.14 -6.87 21.03
C ARG A 83 30.92 -7.64 20.50
N ASN A 84 30.47 -7.38 19.27
CA ASN A 84 29.35 -8.11 18.68
C ASN A 84 29.72 -9.52 18.17
N SER A 85 31.02 -9.88 18.17
CA SER A 85 31.47 -11.25 17.91
C SER A 85 31.26 -12.21 19.09
N VAL A 86 30.81 -11.71 20.26
CA VAL A 86 30.71 -12.48 21.52
C VAL A 86 29.26 -12.62 22.01
N TYR A 87 28.26 -12.45 21.16
CA TYR A 87 26.91 -12.94 21.46
C TYR A 87 26.71 -14.31 20.82
N PRO A 88 26.98 -15.44 21.52
CA PRO A 88 26.49 -16.74 21.12
C PRO A 88 25.01 -16.80 21.53
N HIS A 89 24.15 -16.03 20.87
CA HIS A 89 22.88 -16.62 20.51
C HIS A 89 23.20 -17.41 19.25
N SER A 90 23.50 -18.70 19.46
CA SER A 90 23.47 -19.70 18.43
C SER A 90 22.07 -19.71 17.81
N VAL A 91 21.80 -18.76 16.93
CA VAL A 91 20.90 -19.02 15.82
C VAL A 91 21.60 -20.16 15.11
N SER A 92 21.04 -21.36 15.18
CA SER A 92 21.48 -22.48 14.36
C SER A 92 21.80 -21.90 12.99
N GLU A 93 23.01 -22.10 12.47
CA GLU A 93 23.32 -21.77 11.08
C GLU A 93 22.35 -22.57 10.22
N LYS A 94 21.16 -22.01 10.01
CA LYS A 94 20.28 -22.45 8.96
C LYS A 94 21.06 -22.09 7.74
N THR A 95 21.48 -23.11 7.00
CA THR A 95 22.05 -23.00 5.67
C THR A 95 21.31 -21.88 4.94
N VAL A 96 21.97 -20.74 4.76
CA VAL A 96 21.42 -19.64 3.98
C VAL A 96 21.30 -20.23 2.58
N ARG A 97 20.07 -20.51 2.15
CA ARG A 97 19.81 -20.90 0.77
C ARG A 97 20.39 -19.79 -0.09
N ARG A 98 21.42 -20.11 -0.88
CA ARG A 98 21.83 -19.24 -1.97
C ARG A 98 20.59 -19.00 -2.82
N ILE A 99 20.30 -17.72 -3.08
CA ILE A 99 19.23 -17.33 -3.99
C ILE A 99 19.61 -17.91 -5.36
N GLU A 100 19.06 -19.07 -5.70
CA GLU A 100 19.17 -19.65 -7.04
C GLU A 100 18.42 -18.74 -8.03
N ASN A 101 18.77 -18.78 -9.32
CA ASN A 101 18.15 -17.95 -10.36
C ASN A 101 16.61 -18.08 -10.43
N ASP A 102 16.05 -19.14 -9.86
CA ASP A 102 14.60 -19.34 -9.74
C ASP A 102 13.91 -18.36 -8.77
N PHE A 103 14.65 -17.54 -8.02
CA PHE A 103 14.06 -16.47 -7.19
C PHE A 103 13.21 -15.50 -8.02
N TYR A 104 13.70 -15.05 -9.17
CA TYR A 104 12.92 -14.19 -10.08
C TYR A 104 11.90 -14.95 -10.93
N LYS A 105 11.79 -16.27 -10.75
CA LYS A 105 10.75 -17.08 -11.40
C LYS A 105 9.59 -17.34 -10.45
N ASP A 106 9.91 -17.65 -9.19
CA ASP A 106 8.95 -18.11 -8.20
C ASP A 106 8.62 -17.07 -7.13
N TYR A 107 9.55 -16.19 -6.77
CA TYR A 107 9.39 -15.18 -5.72
C TYR A 107 9.12 -13.79 -6.26
N VAL A 108 9.63 -13.45 -7.44
CA VAL A 108 9.42 -12.14 -8.03
C VAL A 108 8.96 -12.29 -9.46
N LYS A 109 7.72 -11.90 -9.75
CA LYS A 109 7.16 -11.91 -11.10
C LYS A 109 7.55 -10.63 -11.83
N THR A 110 8.39 -10.76 -12.84
CA THR A 110 8.97 -9.64 -13.61
C THR A 110 8.07 -9.18 -14.76
N PHE A 111 8.46 -8.13 -15.48
CA PHE A 111 7.70 -7.63 -16.64
C PHE A 111 7.56 -8.63 -17.80
N SER A 112 8.42 -9.66 -17.85
CA SER A 112 8.33 -10.76 -18.83
C SER A 112 7.65 -12.00 -18.26
N SER A 113 7.05 -11.91 -17.08
CA SER A 113 6.36 -13.04 -16.45
C SER A 113 4.88 -13.10 -16.84
N ASP A 114 4.18 -14.08 -16.29
CA ASP A 114 2.74 -14.29 -16.43
C ASP A 114 1.88 -13.27 -15.66
N TRP A 115 2.48 -12.28 -15.00
CA TRP A 115 1.76 -11.25 -14.25
C TRP A 115 2.11 -9.83 -14.69
N ILE A 116 1.08 -9.00 -14.82
CA ILE A 116 1.19 -7.54 -14.91
C ILE A 116 0.76 -6.95 -13.57
N TYR A 117 1.66 -6.18 -12.95
CA TYR A 117 1.42 -5.55 -11.66
C TYR A 117 1.66 -4.04 -11.72
N PHE A 118 0.69 -3.28 -11.22
CA PHE A 118 0.81 -1.84 -11.05
C PHE A 118 0.08 -1.35 -9.80
N LYS A 119 0.42 -0.13 -9.40
CA LYS A 119 -0.14 0.57 -8.25
C LYS A 119 -0.82 1.85 -8.73
N LEU A 120 -2.05 2.06 -8.30
CA LEU A 120 -2.77 3.32 -8.43
C LEU A 120 -2.59 4.11 -7.12
N TYR A 121 -2.10 5.34 -7.19
CA TYR A 121 -1.87 6.21 -6.02
C TYR A 121 -2.82 7.39 -5.99
N GLY A 122 -2.98 8.02 -4.83
CA GLY A 122 -3.80 9.23 -4.74
C GLY A 122 -5.27 8.93 -4.98
N ILE A 123 -5.73 7.79 -4.49
CA ILE A 123 -7.06 7.28 -4.77
C ILE A 123 -8.12 8.26 -4.27
N ASN A 124 -8.98 8.73 -5.18
CA ASN A 124 -10.00 9.71 -4.86
C ASN A 124 -11.21 9.04 -4.19
N SER A 125 -11.31 9.22 -2.87
CA SER A 125 -12.32 8.58 -2.03
C SER A 125 -13.76 8.89 -2.44
N SER A 126 -14.02 10.07 -3.04
CA SER A 126 -15.35 10.46 -3.51
C SER A 126 -15.82 9.67 -4.74
N THR A 127 -14.88 9.13 -5.52
CA THR A 127 -15.14 8.35 -6.75
C THR A 127 -15.02 6.83 -6.54
N MET A 128 -14.94 6.38 -5.28
CA MET A 128 -14.77 4.95 -4.95
C MET A 128 -15.86 4.03 -5.47
N PRO A 129 -17.15 4.36 -5.36
CA PRO A 129 -18.21 3.55 -5.96
C PRO A 129 -17.99 3.37 -7.47
N GLU A 130 -17.74 4.46 -8.18
CA GLU A 130 -17.54 4.47 -9.63
C GLU A 130 -16.26 3.74 -10.04
N LEU A 131 -15.17 3.88 -9.27
CA LEU A 131 -13.93 3.13 -9.53
C LEU A 131 -14.16 1.62 -9.44
N ARG A 132 -14.93 1.17 -8.44
CA ARG A 132 -15.25 -0.26 -8.27
C ARG A 132 -16.11 -0.77 -9.42
N GLU A 133 -17.10 0.01 -9.86
CA GLU A 133 -17.92 -0.35 -11.02
C GLU A 133 -17.07 -0.42 -12.31
N ASN A 134 -16.19 0.55 -12.54
CA ASN A 134 -15.27 0.53 -13.67
C ASN A 134 -14.28 -0.64 -13.63
N LEU A 135 -13.74 -0.97 -12.45
CA LEU A 135 -12.88 -2.14 -12.28
C LEU A 135 -13.65 -3.44 -12.52
N LEU A 136 -14.92 -3.53 -12.10
CA LEU A 136 -15.77 -4.69 -12.37
C LEU A 136 -16.00 -4.88 -13.87
N ILE A 137 -16.40 -3.81 -14.58
CA ILE A 137 -16.61 -3.86 -16.04
C ILE A 137 -15.32 -4.28 -16.74
N PHE A 138 -14.20 -3.66 -16.39
CA PHE A 138 -12.90 -3.96 -16.99
C PHE A 138 -12.51 -5.43 -16.77
N THR A 139 -12.69 -5.95 -15.56
CA THR A 139 -12.34 -7.34 -15.23
C THR A 139 -13.30 -8.35 -15.85
N ASP A 140 -14.60 -8.04 -15.94
CA ASP A 140 -15.59 -8.84 -16.67
C ASP A 140 -15.19 -9.00 -18.14
N GLU A 141 -14.81 -7.91 -18.81
CA GLU A 141 -14.37 -7.93 -20.21
C GLU A 141 -13.10 -8.77 -20.40
N LEU A 142 -12.07 -8.57 -19.56
CA LEU A 142 -10.81 -9.32 -19.67
C LEU A 142 -11.01 -10.83 -19.44
N LEU A 143 -11.87 -11.22 -18.49
CA LEU A 143 -12.19 -12.62 -18.22
C LEU A 143 -13.01 -13.25 -19.36
N ALA A 144 -14.01 -12.54 -19.88
CA ALA A 144 -14.85 -13.03 -20.98
C ALA A 144 -14.06 -13.22 -22.28
N GLU A 145 -13.12 -12.31 -22.57
CA GLU A 145 -12.19 -12.40 -23.70
C GLU A 145 -11.06 -13.43 -23.46
N LYS A 146 -10.97 -14.00 -22.24
CA LYS A 146 -9.90 -14.91 -21.81
C LYS A 146 -8.50 -14.31 -21.93
N LEU A 147 -8.35 -13.00 -21.77
CA LEU A 147 -7.03 -12.34 -21.74
C LEU A 147 -6.33 -12.55 -20.40
N VAL A 148 -7.10 -12.71 -19.32
CA VAL A 148 -6.58 -12.98 -17.98
C VAL A 148 -7.17 -14.26 -17.44
N SER A 149 -6.36 -15.06 -16.75
CA SER A 149 -6.84 -16.23 -16.00
C SER A 149 -7.26 -15.87 -14.58
N ASP A 150 -6.61 -14.84 -14.02
CA ASP A 150 -6.72 -14.42 -12.62
C ASP A 150 -6.47 -12.92 -12.52
N PHE A 151 -7.09 -12.26 -11.55
CA PHE A 151 -6.74 -10.89 -11.18
C PHE A 151 -7.06 -10.67 -9.71
N HIS A 152 -6.26 -9.88 -9.02
CA HIS A 152 -6.61 -9.49 -7.66
C HIS A 152 -6.13 -8.09 -7.32
N PHE A 153 -6.81 -7.47 -6.36
CA PHE A 153 -6.43 -6.16 -5.86
C PHE A 153 -6.37 -6.12 -4.34
N VAL A 154 -5.56 -5.19 -3.83
CA VAL A 154 -5.46 -4.91 -2.39
C VAL A 154 -5.35 -3.42 -2.16
N ASN A 155 -6.04 -2.92 -1.14
CA ASN A 155 -5.96 -1.53 -0.72
C ASN A 155 -4.78 -1.36 0.24
N TYR A 156 -3.97 -0.33 0.02
CA TYR A 156 -2.86 0.07 0.88
C TYR A 156 -3.04 1.51 1.34
N ASN A 157 -2.47 1.83 2.51
CA ASN A 157 -2.38 3.19 3.01
C ASN A 157 -0.90 3.58 3.01
N ASP A 158 -0.46 4.18 1.90
CA ASP A 158 0.94 4.55 1.69
C ASP A 158 1.20 5.98 2.24
N GLY A 159 0.97 6.18 3.54
CA GLY A 159 1.39 7.41 4.24
C GLY A 159 0.52 8.66 4.04
N GLY A 160 -0.75 8.51 3.65
CA GLY A 160 -1.73 9.61 3.63
C GLY A 160 -2.80 9.43 2.56
N ASP A 161 -2.35 9.21 1.32
CA ASP A 161 -3.23 8.88 0.21
C ASP A 161 -3.37 7.35 0.08
N GLY A 162 -4.60 6.87 -0.08
CA GLY A 162 -4.85 5.46 -0.34
C GLY A 162 -4.26 5.03 -1.69
N SER A 163 -3.82 3.77 -1.77
CA SER A 163 -3.37 3.16 -3.03
C SER A 163 -4.07 1.82 -3.27
N ILE A 164 -4.24 1.47 -4.55
CA ILE A 164 -4.77 0.17 -4.98
C ILE A 164 -3.69 -0.53 -5.78
N ARG A 165 -3.33 -1.74 -5.35
CA ARG A 165 -2.32 -2.58 -6.02
C ARG A 165 -3.06 -3.64 -6.84
N LEU A 166 -2.96 -3.55 -8.16
CA LEU A 166 -3.69 -4.39 -9.12
C LEU A 166 -2.76 -5.35 -9.82
N ARG A 167 -3.13 -6.63 -9.83
CA ARG A 167 -2.35 -7.70 -10.44
C ARG A 167 -3.25 -8.48 -11.39
N PHE A 168 -2.80 -8.67 -12.62
CA PHE A 168 -3.49 -9.44 -13.65
C PHE A 168 -2.57 -10.56 -14.12
N LYS A 169 -3.06 -11.79 -14.07
CA LYS A 169 -2.35 -12.96 -14.61
C LYS A 169 -2.81 -13.20 -16.03
N ILE A 170 -1.87 -13.20 -16.95
CA ILE A 170 -2.14 -13.40 -18.37
C ILE A 170 -2.56 -14.86 -18.59
N MET A 171 -3.56 -15.09 -19.46
CA MET A 171 -4.00 -16.43 -19.82
C MET A 171 -3.02 -17.14 -20.75
N ASN A 172 -2.57 -16.45 -21.80
CA ASN A 172 -1.61 -16.93 -22.79
C ASN A 172 -0.56 -15.85 -23.07
N GLU A 173 0.72 -16.21 -23.11
CA GLU A 173 1.83 -15.28 -23.35
C GLU A 173 1.65 -14.45 -24.64
N ASP A 174 1.03 -15.03 -25.67
CA ASP A 174 0.72 -14.34 -26.93
C ASP A 174 -0.25 -13.14 -26.77
N ASP A 175 -1.04 -13.12 -25.68
CA ASP A 175 -1.99 -12.04 -25.38
C ASP A 175 -1.36 -10.87 -24.61
N PHE A 176 -0.06 -10.93 -24.28
CA PHE A 176 0.61 -9.94 -23.45
C PHE A 176 0.44 -8.50 -23.96
N GLU A 177 0.74 -8.25 -25.25
CA GLU A 177 0.64 -6.91 -25.82
C GLU A 177 -0.80 -6.42 -25.89
N ARG A 178 -1.76 -7.31 -26.15
CA ARG A 178 -3.18 -6.97 -26.15
C ARG A 178 -3.66 -6.59 -24.75
N LEU A 179 -3.33 -7.39 -23.73
CA LEU A 179 -3.67 -7.08 -22.34
C LEU A 179 -3.01 -5.78 -21.88
N ARG A 180 -1.72 -5.59 -22.19
CA ARG A 180 -0.97 -4.37 -21.88
C ARG A 180 -1.63 -3.13 -22.49
N TYR A 181 -2.02 -3.20 -23.77
CA TYR A 181 -2.76 -2.13 -24.43
C TYR A 181 -4.06 -1.79 -23.68
N ARG A 182 -4.86 -2.80 -23.32
CA ARG A 182 -6.11 -2.62 -22.56
C ARG A 182 -5.88 -1.97 -21.20
N ILE A 183 -4.86 -2.41 -20.47
CA ILE A 183 -4.49 -1.87 -19.15
C ILE A 183 -4.06 -0.40 -19.25
N ILE A 184 -3.21 -0.05 -20.22
CA ILE A 184 -2.74 1.34 -20.39
C ILE A 184 -3.91 2.27 -20.71
N HIS A 185 -4.81 1.90 -21.62
CA HIS A 185 -5.98 2.72 -21.95
C HIS A 185 -6.93 2.89 -20.77
N TRP A 186 -7.10 1.84 -19.96
CA TRP A 186 -7.88 1.92 -18.75
C TRP A 186 -7.22 2.84 -17.71
N ILE A 187 -5.90 2.78 -17.55
CA ILE A 187 -5.13 3.71 -16.70
C ILE A 187 -5.30 5.16 -17.18
N ASP A 188 -5.18 5.42 -18.49
CA ASP A 188 -5.38 6.76 -19.05
C ASP A 188 -6.78 7.28 -18.77
N PHE A 189 -7.80 6.42 -18.90
CA PHE A 189 -9.17 6.76 -18.48
C PHE A 189 -9.23 7.13 -17.00
N LEU A 190 -8.60 6.35 -16.12
CA LEU A 190 -8.61 6.60 -14.68
C LEU A 190 -7.95 7.93 -14.30
N LEU A 191 -6.83 8.26 -14.93
CA LEU A 191 -6.10 9.50 -14.70
C LEU A 191 -6.88 10.71 -15.24
N ASN A 192 -7.39 10.63 -16.46
CA ASN A 192 -8.15 11.71 -17.10
C ASN A 192 -9.45 12.06 -16.37
N HIS A 193 -10.01 11.12 -15.62
CA HIS A 193 -11.24 11.30 -14.83
C HIS A 193 -10.98 11.43 -13.33
N TYR A 194 -9.73 11.66 -12.90
CA TYR A 194 -9.36 11.94 -11.51
C TYR A 194 -9.74 10.85 -10.49
N PHE A 195 -9.78 9.59 -10.92
CA PHE A 195 -9.96 8.44 -10.01
C PHE A 195 -8.71 8.20 -9.15
N CYS A 196 -7.54 8.49 -9.71
CA CYS A 196 -6.23 8.38 -9.07
C CYS A 196 -5.34 9.53 -9.55
N LYS A 197 -4.28 9.84 -8.79
CA LYS A 197 -3.33 10.91 -9.11
C LYS A 197 -2.13 10.42 -9.93
N ASP A 198 -1.75 9.16 -9.73
CA ASP A 198 -0.53 8.61 -10.33
C ASP A 198 -0.60 7.08 -10.42
N VAL A 199 0.21 6.49 -11.31
CA VAL A 199 0.31 5.05 -11.53
C VAL A 199 1.76 4.60 -11.70
N SER A 200 2.15 3.51 -11.05
CA SER A 200 3.47 2.89 -11.27
C SER A 200 3.36 1.39 -11.59
N PHE A 201 4.10 0.95 -12.60
CA PHE A 201 4.30 -0.48 -12.88
C PHE A 201 5.44 -1.01 -12.02
N ASN A 202 5.27 -2.19 -11.43
CA ASN A 202 6.26 -2.80 -10.53
C ASN A 202 6.39 -4.30 -10.77
N LEU A 203 7.45 -4.88 -10.23
CA LEU A 203 7.61 -6.33 -10.13
C LEU A 203 6.69 -6.86 -9.02
N TYR A 204 6.03 -7.98 -9.24
CA TYR A 204 5.18 -8.60 -8.23
C TYR A 204 6.00 -9.53 -7.33
N GLU A 205 6.38 -9.00 -6.18
CA GLU A 205 7.00 -9.76 -5.09
C GLU A 205 5.94 -10.60 -4.36
N ARG A 206 6.15 -11.91 -4.39
CA ARG A 206 5.24 -12.93 -3.86
C ARG A 206 5.62 -13.28 -2.43
N GLU A 207 4.64 -13.29 -1.53
CA GLU A 207 4.82 -13.62 -0.10
C GLU A 207 4.83 -15.14 0.13
N VAL A 208 5.73 -15.86 -0.53
CA VAL A 208 5.78 -17.33 -0.57
C VAL A 208 5.79 -17.95 0.84
N GLU A 209 6.58 -17.39 1.76
CA GLU A 209 6.71 -17.88 3.14
C GLU A 209 5.41 -17.71 3.93
N ARG A 210 4.71 -16.59 3.72
CA ARG A 210 3.47 -16.29 4.44
C ARG A 210 2.37 -17.28 4.09
N TYR A 211 2.33 -17.70 2.83
CA TYR A 211 1.28 -18.57 2.30
C TYR A 211 1.69 -20.05 2.24
N GLY A 212 2.77 -20.44 2.92
CA GLY A 212 3.13 -21.85 3.11
C GLY A 212 3.89 -22.50 1.95
N GLY A 213 4.54 -21.71 1.10
CA GLY A 213 5.35 -22.18 -0.02
C GLY A 213 4.67 -22.02 -1.39
N ILE A 214 5.42 -22.26 -2.47
CA ILE A 214 5.01 -21.97 -3.85
C ILE A 214 3.69 -22.67 -4.23
N GLY A 215 3.56 -23.96 -3.89
CA GLY A 215 2.37 -24.74 -4.23
C GLY A 215 1.09 -24.20 -3.58
N PHE A 216 1.16 -23.84 -2.29
CA PHE A 216 0.03 -23.22 -1.59
C PHE A 216 -0.23 -21.79 -2.05
N LEU A 217 0.82 -21.02 -2.35
CA LEU A 217 0.67 -19.66 -2.82
C LEU A 217 -0.13 -19.59 -4.13
N THR A 218 0.10 -20.49 -5.09
CA THR A 218 -0.68 -20.51 -6.33
C THR A 218 -2.18 -20.74 -6.08
N VAL A 219 -2.52 -21.59 -5.11
CA VAL A 219 -3.92 -21.78 -4.66
C VAL A 219 -4.43 -20.50 -3.98
N CYS A 220 -3.62 -19.85 -3.16
CA CYS A 220 -3.98 -18.59 -2.52
C CYS A 220 -4.21 -17.46 -3.53
N GLU A 221 -3.41 -17.34 -4.59
CA GLU A 221 -3.59 -16.34 -5.66
C GLU A 221 -4.93 -16.52 -6.39
N ARG A 222 -5.35 -17.77 -6.61
CA ARG A 222 -6.68 -18.08 -7.14
C ARG A 222 -7.77 -17.64 -6.16
N ILE A 223 -7.59 -17.89 -4.86
CA ILE A 223 -8.53 -17.43 -3.82
C ILE A 223 -8.59 -15.89 -3.76
N PHE A 224 -7.46 -15.18 -3.89
CA PHE A 224 -7.44 -13.72 -3.93
C PHE A 224 -8.20 -13.19 -5.14
N SER A 225 -8.14 -13.91 -6.25
CA SER A 225 -8.84 -13.51 -7.47
C SER A 225 -10.34 -13.70 -7.36
N ILE A 226 -10.77 -14.84 -6.82
CA ILE A 226 -12.16 -15.11 -6.48
C ILE A 226 -12.69 -14.07 -5.47
N ASP A 227 -11.91 -13.74 -4.43
CA ASP A 227 -12.29 -12.72 -3.44
C ASP A 227 -12.50 -11.35 -4.10
N SER A 228 -11.50 -10.91 -4.86
CA SER A 228 -11.50 -9.61 -5.54
C SER A 228 -12.73 -9.47 -6.43
N TYR A 229 -13.02 -10.49 -7.23
CA TYR A 229 -14.16 -10.48 -8.13
C TYR A 229 -15.51 -10.56 -7.38
N LEU A 230 -15.59 -11.40 -6.34
CA LEU A 230 -16.78 -11.51 -5.50
C LEU A 230 -17.11 -10.17 -4.83
N VAL A 231 -16.11 -9.51 -4.24
CA VAL A 231 -16.29 -8.20 -3.58
C VAL A 231 -16.82 -7.17 -4.56
N LEU A 232 -16.28 -7.10 -5.79
CA LEU A 232 -16.76 -6.19 -6.82
C LEU A 232 -18.23 -6.47 -7.20
N LYS A 233 -18.59 -7.73 -7.45
CA LYS A 233 -19.99 -8.13 -7.76
C LYS A 233 -20.94 -7.83 -6.60
N LEU A 234 -20.51 -8.06 -5.37
CA LEU A 234 -21.33 -7.80 -4.19
C LEU A 234 -21.58 -6.30 -3.95
N PHE A 235 -20.59 -5.44 -4.21
CA PHE A 235 -20.80 -3.99 -4.20
C PHE A 235 -21.73 -3.54 -5.35
N SER A 236 -21.52 -4.06 -6.57
CA SER A 236 -22.36 -3.73 -7.73
C SER A 236 -23.83 -4.14 -7.51
N LYS A 237 -24.09 -5.32 -6.95
CA LYS A 237 -25.44 -5.78 -6.58
C LYS A 237 -26.00 -5.11 -5.32
N LYS A 238 -25.28 -4.15 -4.73
CA LYS A 238 -25.64 -3.42 -3.49
C LYS A 238 -25.93 -4.35 -2.31
N VAL A 239 -25.30 -5.53 -2.30
CA VAL A 239 -25.39 -6.50 -1.20
C VAL A 239 -24.53 -6.05 -0.04
N LEU A 240 -23.32 -5.54 -0.33
CA LEU A 240 -22.45 -4.93 0.65
C LEU A 240 -22.65 -3.41 0.68
N LYS A 241 -22.63 -2.84 1.87
CA LYS A 241 -22.64 -1.39 2.09
C LYS A 241 -21.30 -0.95 2.67
N VAL A 242 -20.82 0.21 2.22
CA VAL A 242 -19.63 0.85 2.81
C VAL A 242 -19.96 1.21 4.26
N ASP A 243 -18.98 1.02 5.15
CA ASP A 243 -19.09 1.24 6.59
C ASP A 243 -20.16 0.42 7.32
N ASP A 244 -20.65 -0.66 6.71
CA ASP A 244 -21.57 -1.60 7.35
C ASP A 244 -20.81 -2.82 7.90
N TYR A 245 -20.66 -2.87 9.22
CA TYR A 245 -20.04 -4.01 9.89
C TYR A 245 -20.79 -5.33 9.67
N LEU A 246 -22.10 -5.32 9.36
CA LEU A 246 -22.82 -6.54 9.00
C LEU A 246 -22.39 -7.09 7.64
N SER A 247 -22.15 -6.21 6.67
CA SER A 247 -21.59 -6.57 5.36
C SER A 247 -20.22 -7.25 5.51
N VAL A 248 -19.37 -6.76 6.41
CA VAL A 248 -18.07 -7.41 6.75
C VAL A 248 -18.26 -8.78 7.41
N LEU A 249 -19.25 -8.92 8.29
CA LEU A 249 -19.54 -10.23 8.90
C LEU A 249 -20.06 -11.24 7.86
N HIS A 250 -20.91 -10.80 6.93
CA HIS A 250 -21.41 -11.65 5.85
C HIS A 250 -20.26 -12.17 4.97
N SER A 251 -19.29 -11.33 4.60
CA SER A 251 -18.13 -11.78 3.83
C SER A 251 -17.30 -12.82 4.60
N ILE A 252 -17.05 -12.62 5.89
CA ILE A 252 -16.34 -13.59 6.74
C ILE A 252 -17.09 -14.93 6.80
N PHE A 253 -18.42 -14.92 6.95
CA PHE A 253 -19.21 -16.16 7.01
C PHE A 253 -19.18 -16.93 5.70
N ILE A 254 -19.17 -16.23 4.56
CA ILE A 254 -18.97 -16.84 3.24
C ILE A 254 -17.62 -17.58 3.22
N TYR A 255 -16.53 -16.94 3.65
CA TYR A 255 -15.20 -17.57 3.70
C TYR A 255 -15.12 -18.80 4.60
N ILE A 256 -15.66 -18.72 5.81
CA ILE A 256 -15.65 -19.86 6.74
C ILE A 256 -16.36 -21.06 6.13
N ARG A 257 -17.48 -20.81 5.44
CA ARG A 257 -18.26 -21.85 4.75
C ARG A 257 -17.52 -22.41 3.53
N LEU A 258 -16.90 -21.54 2.71
CA LEU A 258 -16.10 -21.95 1.55
C LEU A 258 -14.93 -22.85 1.93
N LEU A 259 -14.25 -22.52 3.02
CA LEU A 259 -13.14 -23.31 3.55
C LEU A 259 -13.60 -24.61 4.23
N GLY A 260 -14.92 -24.87 4.29
CA GLY A 260 -15.48 -26.06 4.95
C GLY A 260 -15.22 -26.08 6.46
N ILE A 261 -14.96 -24.91 7.06
CA ILE A 261 -14.65 -24.81 8.49
C ILE A 261 -15.96 -24.96 9.28
N SER A 262 -16.08 -26.06 10.02
CA SER A 262 -17.22 -26.28 10.91
C SER A 262 -17.23 -25.26 12.06
N PRO A 263 -18.40 -24.93 12.65
CA PRO A 263 -18.48 -24.06 13.82
C PRO A 263 -17.59 -24.53 14.99
N LYS A 264 -17.39 -25.84 15.15
CA LYS A 264 -16.47 -26.40 16.17
C LYS A 264 -15.02 -26.09 15.87
N GLN A 265 -14.59 -26.22 14.61
CA GLN A 265 -13.24 -25.86 14.18
C GLN A 265 -13.00 -24.35 14.28
N LEU A 266 -13.96 -23.55 13.83
CA LEU A 266 -13.91 -22.09 13.97
C LEU A 266 -13.74 -21.69 15.43
N LEU A 267 -14.56 -22.24 16.33
CA LEU A 267 -14.44 -21.96 17.75
C LEU A 267 -13.06 -22.33 18.29
N LYS A 268 -12.49 -23.48 17.86
CA LYS A 268 -11.14 -23.90 18.25
C LYS A 268 -10.06 -22.94 17.73
N LEU A 269 -10.16 -22.47 16.49
CA LEU A 269 -9.23 -21.50 15.89
C LEU A 269 -9.29 -20.14 16.59
N MET A 270 -10.49 -19.72 16.98
CA MET A 270 -10.70 -18.43 17.65
C MET A 270 -10.35 -18.46 19.15
N LYS A 271 -10.38 -19.65 19.76
CA LYS A 271 -10.04 -19.85 21.17
C LYS A 271 -8.59 -19.39 21.39
N ASP A 272 -8.34 -18.75 22.52
CA ASP A 272 -7.06 -18.22 22.98
C ASP A 272 -6.58 -16.95 22.24
N THR A 273 -6.77 -16.86 20.92
CA THR A 273 -6.37 -15.67 20.13
C THR A 273 -7.34 -14.49 20.30
N PHE A 274 -8.66 -14.75 20.29
CA PHE A 274 -9.68 -13.69 20.22
C PHE A 274 -10.65 -13.67 21.43
N THR A 275 -10.43 -14.51 22.44
CA THR A 275 -11.31 -14.64 23.62
C THR A 275 -10.98 -13.67 24.76
N GLN A 276 -10.09 -12.71 24.54
CA GLN A 276 -9.72 -11.70 25.53
C GLN A 276 -10.89 -10.73 25.82
N ASN A 277 -11.02 -10.29 27.07
CA ASN A 277 -12.09 -9.38 27.51
C ASN A 277 -12.15 -8.06 26.71
N ILE A 278 -11.01 -7.62 26.16
CA ILE A 278 -10.90 -6.40 25.33
C ILE A 278 -11.79 -6.50 24.09
N TYR A 279 -11.73 -7.63 23.37
CA TYR A 279 -12.53 -7.83 22.15
C TYR A 279 -14.03 -7.88 22.44
N ARG A 280 -14.42 -8.40 23.60
CA ARG A 280 -15.83 -8.47 24.02
C ARG A 280 -16.44 -7.08 24.25
N LYS A 281 -15.66 -6.14 24.80
CA LYS A 281 -16.08 -4.74 24.96
C LYS A 281 -16.19 -4.03 23.61
N SER A 282 -15.18 -4.18 22.75
CA SER A 282 -15.20 -3.61 21.40
C SER A 282 -16.36 -4.15 20.56
N PHE A 283 -16.64 -5.46 20.62
CA PHE A 283 -17.76 -6.07 19.92
C PHE A 283 -19.11 -5.48 20.36
N LYS A 284 -19.35 -5.33 21.68
CA LYS A 284 -20.58 -4.70 22.19
C LYS A 284 -20.72 -3.24 21.75
N LYS A 285 -19.61 -2.52 21.58
CA LYS A 285 -19.62 -1.13 21.10
C LYS A 285 -20.03 -1.05 19.63
N VAL A 286 -19.51 -1.95 18.80
CA VAL A 286 -19.81 -2.02 17.35
C VAL A 286 -21.20 -2.61 17.10
N PHE A 287 -21.56 -3.65 17.85
CA PHE A 287 -22.84 -4.36 17.76
C PHE A 287 -23.57 -4.34 19.10
N PRO A 288 -24.24 -3.22 19.46
CA PRO A 288 -25.00 -3.16 20.71
C PRO A 288 -26.18 -4.16 20.73
N ASN A 289 -26.70 -4.55 19.55
CA ASN A 289 -27.76 -5.54 19.41
C ASN A 289 -27.23 -6.91 18.93
N ASN A 290 -26.65 -7.67 19.86
CA ASN A 290 -26.11 -9.01 19.59
C ASN A 290 -27.13 -9.99 19.01
N ALA A 291 -28.43 -9.83 19.32
CA ALA A 291 -29.47 -10.73 18.83
C ALA A 291 -29.63 -10.64 17.31
N LYS A 292 -29.46 -9.45 16.73
CA LYS A 292 -29.44 -9.26 15.27
C LYS A 292 -28.28 -10.01 14.63
N VAL A 293 -27.07 -9.91 15.20
CA VAL A 293 -25.88 -10.61 14.66
C VAL A 293 -26.06 -12.13 14.73
N ILE A 294 -26.60 -12.66 15.83
CA ILE A 294 -26.87 -14.10 15.96
C ILE A 294 -27.91 -14.56 14.93
N LYS A 295 -28.97 -13.78 14.71
CA LYS A 295 -30.00 -14.07 13.71
C LYS A 295 -29.41 -14.11 12.30
N GLU A 296 -28.64 -13.09 11.93
CA GLU A 296 -27.94 -12.99 10.64
C GLU A 296 -26.97 -14.17 10.43
N PHE A 297 -26.19 -14.51 11.47
CA PHE A 297 -25.27 -15.65 11.43
C PHE A 297 -26.00 -16.97 11.18
N LYS A 298 -27.08 -17.26 11.94
CA LYS A 298 -27.88 -18.47 11.76
C LYS A 298 -28.47 -18.56 10.36
N GLN A 299 -29.07 -17.47 9.90
CA GLN A 299 -29.64 -17.41 8.54
C GLN A 299 -28.57 -17.69 7.47
N TYR A 300 -27.36 -17.13 7.56
CA TYR A 300 -26.32 -17.36 6.55
C TYR A 300 -25.68 -18.76 6.59
N PHE A 301 -25.53 -19.37 7.76
CA PHE A 301 -25.00 -20.73 7.87
C PHE A 301 -26.02 -21.80 7.46
N GLU A 302 -27.31 -21.51 7.61
CA GLU A 302 -28.40 -22.47 7.32
C GLU A 302 -28.97 -22.31 5.90
N ASP A 303 -28.94 -21.10 5.32
CA ASP A 303 -29.49 -20.82 3.99
C ASP A 303 -28.48 -21.12 2.88
N GLN A 304 -28.86 -21.95 1.89
CA GLN A 304 -28.05 -22.30 0.72
C GLN A 304 -28.20 -21.31 -0.44
N SER A 305 -29.26 -20.48 -0.45
CA SER A 305 -29.62 -19.64 -1.60
C SER A 305 -28.68 -18.45 -1.83
N LYS A 306 -27.90 -18.04 -0.84
CA LYS A 306 -26.96 -16.90 -0.95
C LYS A 306 -25.66 -17.25 -1.69
N PHE A 307 -25.55 -18.46 -2.23
CA PHE A 307 -24.38 -18.94 -2.96
C PHE A 307 -24.44 -18.74 -4.48
N ASP A 308 -25.56 -18.28 -5.03
CA ASP A 308 -25.69 -18.14 -6.49
C ASP A 308 -24.65 -17.16 -7.08
N ILE A 309 -24.38 -16.05 -6.38
CA ILE A 309 -23.34 -15.08 -6.76
C ILE A 309 -21.96 -15.73 -6.69
N PHE A 310 -21.71 -16.59 -5.69
CA PHE A 310 -20.44 -17.30 -5.60
C PHE A 310 -20.27 -18.32 -6.73
N ASN A 311 -21.32 -19.06 -7.05
CA ASN A 311 -21.32 -20.01 -8.16
C ASN A 311 -21.15 -19.30 -9.52
N GLU A 312 -21.74 -18.12 -9.69
CA GLU A 312 -21.51 -17.24 -10.84
C GLU A 312 -20.04 -16.83 -10.93
N VAL A 313 -19.48 -16.30 -9.85
CA VAL A 313 -18.06 -15.91 -9.74
C VAL A 313 -17.13 -17.07 -10.07
N PHE A 314 -17.38 -18.25 -9.49
CA PHE A 314 -16.52 -19.42 -9.68
C PHE A 314 -16.53 -19.91 -11.13
N LYS A 315 -17.66 -19.79 -11.84
CA LYS A 315 -17.78 -20.14 -13.27
C LYS A 315 -17.05 -19.16 -14.20
N SER A 316 -16.80 -17.92 -13.76
CA SER A 316 -16.06 -16.93 -14.55
C SER A 316 -14.57 -17.21 -14.60
N PHE A 317 -14.03 -18.03 -13.69
CA PHE A 317 -12.65 -18.48 -13.72
C PHE A 317 -12.54 -19.82 -14.45
N SER A 318 -11.51 -19.97 -15.28
CA SER A 318 -11.22 -21.27 -15.91
C SER A 318 -10.80 -22.30 -14.86
N PRO A 319 -11.12 -23.60 -15.04
CA PRO A 319 -10.82 -24.66 -14.08
C PRO A 319 -9.38 -24.69 -13.56
#